data_AF-M6DHM5-F1
#
_entry.id   AF-M6DHM5-F1
#
_cell.length_a   1.000
_cell.length_b   1.000
_cell.length_c   1.000
_cell.angle_alpha   90.00
_cell.angle_beta   90.00
_cell.angle_gamma   90.00
#
_symmetry.space_group_name_H-M   'P 1'
#
loop_
_entity.id
_entity.type
_entity.pdbx_description
1 polymer ?
#
loop_
_entity_poly.entity_id
_entity_poly.type
_entity_poly.pdbx_seq_one_letter_code
_entity_poly.pdbx_strand_id
1 'polypeptide(L)'
;MLIKVDYEILNGDHEALRAYLNSHVEGNPASVILDLDEVQVITSVALGTLVAFANRLRGQGILLETINVSPKLLEIIKLVSLDQALGIR
;
A
#
# COMPACT_ATOMS: atom_id res chain seq x y z
N MET A 1 -10.00 -2.27 8.24
CA MET A 1 -9.24 -3.50 7.97
C MET A 1 -7.76 -3.18 8.04
N LEU A 2 -6.93 -3.98 8.72
CA LEU A 2 -5.47 -3.77 8.75
C LEU A 2 -4.80 -4.77 7.79
N ILE A 3 -3.91 -4.28 6.94
CA ILE A 3 -3.09 -5.08 6.02
C ILE A 3 -1.63 -4.79 6.34
N LYS A 4 -0.90 -5.81 6.80
CA LYS A 4 0.54 -5.70 7.01
C LYS A 4 1.26 -6.11 5.74
N VAL A 5 2.22 -5.32 5.30
CA VAL A 5 3.09 -5.69 4.18
C VAL A 5 4.50 -5.85 4.69
N ASP A 6 4.99 -7.08 4.61
CA ASP A 6 6.38 -7.40 4.92
C ASP A 6 7.25 -7.40 3.64
N TYR A 7 8.55 -7.61 3.85
CA TYR A 7 9.51 -7.65 2.75
C TYR A 7 9.28 -8.81 1.77
N GLU A 8 8.79 -9.97 2.23
CA GLU A 8 8.58 -11.14 1.38
C GLU A 8 7.41 -10.91 0.42
N ILE A 9 6.29 -10.40 0.94
CA ILE A 9 5.09 -10.08 0.16
C ILE A 9 5.40 -8.95 -0.83
N LEU A 10 6.11 -7.91 -0.40
CA LEU A 10 6.43 -6.76 -1.24
C LEU A 10 7.37 -7.11 -2.41
N ASN A 11 8.30 -8.03 -2.21
CA ASN A 11 9.24 -8.50 -3.23
C ASN A 11 8.79 -9.75 -3.97
N GLY A 12 7.60 -10.27 -3.66
CA GLY A 12 6.91 -11.20 -4.54
C GLY A 12 6.70 -10.61 -5.93
N ASP A 13 6.31 -11.44 -6.89
CA ASP A 13 5.93 -10.91 -8.19
C ASP A 13 4.69 -10.00 -8.09
N HIS A 14 4.47 -9.21 -9.14
CA HIS A 14 3.36 -8.26 -9.21
C HIS A 14 2.00 -8.90 -8.93
N GLU A 15 1.77 -10.14 -9.39
CA GLU A 15 0.49 -10.81 -9.21
C GLU A 15 0.31 -11.31 -7.78
N ALA A 16 1.37 -11.78 -7.13
CA ALA A 16 1.36 -12.19 -5.73
C ALA A 16 1.01 -11.04 -4.79
N LEU A 17 1.67 -9.87 -4.94
CA LEU A 17 1.37 -8.68 -4.14
C LEU A 17 -0.07 -8.21 -4.37
N ARG A 18 -0.51 -8.16 -5.63
CA ARG A 18 -1.88 -7.78 -5.99
C ARG A 18 -2.91 -8.74 -5.39
N ALA A 19 -2.69 -10.05 -5.50
CA ALA A 19 -3.60 -11.06 -4.95
C ALA A 19 -3.69 -10.95 -3.43
N TYR A 20 -2.54 -10.79 -2.76
CA TYR A 20 -2.45 -10.59 -1.32
C TYR A 20 -3.25 -9.37 -0.86
N LEU A 21 -3.06 -8.20 -1.49
CA LEU A 21 -3.80 -6.99 -1.12
C LEU A 21 -5.31 -7.17 -1.31
N ASN A 22 -5.72 -7.81 -2.40
CA ASN A 22 -7.14 -7.94 -2.75
C ASN A 22 -7.89 -8.94 -1.87
N SER A 23 -7.24 -10.00 -1.37
CA SER A 23 -7.88 -10.98 -0.48
C SER A 23 -8.31 -10.38 0.85
N HIS A 24 -7.70 -9.27 1.27
CA HIS A 24 -8.04 -8.57 2.52
C HIS A 24 -9.20 -7.58 2.38
N VAL A 25 -9.68 -7.31 1.17
CA VAL A 25 -10.78 -6.36 0.92
C VAL A 25 -12.10 -7.09 0.61
N GLU A 26 -12.12 -8.41 0.78
CA GLU A 26 -13.36 -9.19 0.73
C GLU A 26 -14.33 -8.66 1.81
N GLY A 27 -15.56 -8.33 1.41
CA GLY A 27 -16.58 -7.75 2.29
C GLY A 27 -16.69 -6.21 2.26
N ASN A 28 -15.91 -5.51 1.44
CA ASN A 28 -16.02 -4.06 1.20
C ASN A 28 -15.98 -3.21 2.49
N PRO A 29 -14.87 -3.25 3.25
CA PRO A 29 -14.73 -2.50 4.50
C PRO A 29 -14.81 -0.99 4.25
N ALA A 30 -15.29 -0.22 5.22
CA ALA A 30 -15.34 1.24 5.11
C ALA A 30 -13.94 1.90 5.05
N SER A 31 -12.93 1.24 5.65
CA SER A 31 -11.54 1.71 5.65
C SER A 31 -10.52 0.56 5.66
N VAL A 32 -9.36 0.85 5.09
CA VAL A 32 -8.16 0.01 5.05
C VAL A 32 -7.00 0.80 5.65
N ILE A 33 -6.24 0.15 6.52
CA ILE A 33 -4.99 0.64 7.09
C ILE A 33 -3.88 -0.24 6.50
N LEU A 34 -2.93 0.37 5.80
CA LEU A 34 -1.74 -0.29 5.26
C LEU A 34 -0.57 -0.05 6.21
N ASP A 35 -0.01 -1.11 6.77
CA ASP A 35 1.09 -1.05 7.72
C ASP A 35 2.40 -1.45 7.02
N LEU A 36 3.36 -0.53 7.02
CA LEU A 36 4.66 -0.65 6.34
C LEU A 36 5.85 -0.75 7.32
N ASP A 37 5.62 -1.16 8.57
CA ASP A 37 6.65 -1.23 9.62
C ASP A 37 7.91 -2.03 9.21
N GLU A 38 7.72 -3.09 8.42
CA GLU A 38 8.81 -3.96 7.93
C GLU A 38 9.39 -3.53 6.57
N VAL A 39 8.88 -2.44 5.98
CA VAL A 39 9.29 -1.96 4.65
C VAL A 39 10.26 -0.79 4.75
N GLN A 40 11.49 -1.02 4.31
CA GLN A 40 12.55 0.00 4.29
C GLN A 40 12.76 0.64 2.91
N VAL A 41 12.46 -0.11 1.85
CA VAL A 41 12.62 0.28 0.45
C VAL A 41 11.54 -0.40 -0.37
N ILE A 42 11.12 0.27 -1.45
CA ILE A 42 10.10 -0.24 -2.36
C ILE A 42 10.60 -0.17 -3.80
N THR A 43 10.31 -1.20 -4.60
CA THR A 43 10.60 -1.21 -6.03
C THR A 43 9.55 -0.41 -6.80
N SER A 44 9.85 -0.01 -8.03
CA SER A 44 8.86 0.66 -8.90
C SER A 44 7.64 -0.21 -9.18
N VAL A 45 7.82 -1.54 -9.29
CA VAL A 45 6.74 -2.51 -9.52
C VAL A 45 5.82 -2.60 -8.31
N ALA A 46 6.39 -2.76 -7.11
CA ALA A 46 5.60 -2.83 -5.88
C ALA A 46 4.85 -1.51 -5.63
N LEU A 47 5.52 -0.37 -5.87
CA LEU A 47 4.91 0.96 -5.76
C LEU A 47 3.72 1.13 -6.73
N GLY A 48 3.88 0.72 -8.00
CA GLY A 48 2.79 0.74 -8.98
C GLY A 48 1.59 -0.11 -8.53
N THR A 49 1.87 -1.25 -7.91
CA THR A 49 0.84 -2.16 -7.37
C THR A 49 0.08 -1.51 -6.20
N LEU A 50 0.78 -0.88 -5.26
CA LEU A 50 0.16 -0.16 -4.13
C LEU A 50 -0.69 1.02 -4.61
N VAL A 51 -0.23 1.77 -5.61
CA VAL A 51 -1.00 2.87 -6.20
C VAL A 51 -2.25 2.36 -6.91
N ALA A 52 -2.15 1.27 -7.67
CA ALA A 52 -3.30 0.64 -8.31
C ALA A 52 -4.33 0.17 -7.27
N PHE A 53 -3.86 -0.42 -6.17
CA PHE A 53 -4.69 -0.80 -5.04
C PHE A 53 -5.39 0.40 -4.39
N ALA A 54 -4.65 1.48 -4.09
CA ALA A 54 -5.22 2.69 -3.50
C ALA A 54 -6.27 3.35 -4.42
N ASN A 55 -6.01 3.42 -5.72
CA ASN A 55 -6.96 3.93 -6.70
C ASN A 55 -8.24 3.10 -6.75
N ARG A 56 -8.13 1.78 -6.66
CA ARG A 56 -9.28 0.86 -6.58
C ARG A 56 -10.10 1.12 -5.32
N LEU A 57 -9.47 1.18 -4.13
CA LEU A 57 -10.15 1.47 -2.87
C LEU A 57 -10.92 2.79 -2.94
N ARG A 58 -10.27 3.85 -3.46
CA ARG A 58 -10.91 5.15 -3.68
C ARG A 58 -12.11 5.05 -4.61
N GLY A 59 -12.01 4.29 -5.70
CA GLY A 59 -13.12 4.05 -6.63
C GLY A 59 -14.30 3.30 -6.00
N GLN A 60 -14.06 2.56 -4.91
CA GLN A 60 -15.08 1.87 -4.12
C GLN A 60 -15.60 2.69 -2.92
N GLY A 61 -15.10 3.92 -2.73
CA GLY A 61 -15.44 4.75 -1.56
C GLY A 61 -14.79 4.26 -0.26
N ILE A 62 -13.80 3.37 -0.34
CA ILE A 62 -13.04 2.86 0.81
C ILE A 62 -11.91 3.83 1.12
N LEU A 63 -11.79 4.25 2.38
CA LEU A 63 -10.69 5.10 2.83
C LEU A 63 -9.41 4.28 3.00
N LEU A 64 -8.28 4.81 2.54
CA LEU A 64 -6.95 4.25 2.77
C LEU A 64 -6.14 5.18 3.67
N GLU A 65 -5.52 4.61 4.70
CA GLU A 65 -4.50 5.25 5.53
C GLU A 65 -3.25 4.35 5.56
N THR A 66 -2.06 4.93 5.43
CA THR A 66 -0.81 4.17 5.54
C THR A 66 -0.04 4.60 6.78
N ILE A 67 0.36 3.63 7.60
CA ILE A 67 1.04 3.83 8.88
C ILE A 67 2.42 3.17 8.90
N ASN A 68 3.23 3.53 9.90
CA ASN A 68 4.58 3.00 10.15
C ASN A 68 5.52 3.11 8.94
N VAL A 69 5.37 4.17 8.14
CA VAL A 69 6.27 4.45 7.03
C VAL A 69 7.60 4.95 7.58
N SER A 70 8.69 4.23 7.31
CA SER A 70 10.02 4.69 7.72
C SER A 70 10.37 6.05 7.07
N PRO A 71 11.18 6.92 7.72
CA PRO A 71 11.55 8.23 7.16
C PRO A 71 12.17 8.12 5.76
N LYS A 72 13.02 7.11 5.55
CA LYS A 72 13.66 6.84 4.25
C LYS A 72 12.63 6.48 3.17
N LEU A 73 11.66 5.62 3.51
CA LEU A 73 10.60 5.24 2.58
C LEU A 73 9.68 6.44 2.27
N LEU A 74 9.38 7.26 3.28
CA LEU A 74 8.59 8.47 3.13
C LEU A 74 9.26 9.46 2.16
N GLU A 75 10.57 9.67 2.27
CA GLU A 75 11.34 10.49 1.33
C GLU A 75 11.21 9.98 -0.11
N ILE A 76 11.38 8.68 -0.33
CA ILE A 76 11.23 8.06 -1.66
C ILE A 76 9.82 8.28 -2.21
N ILE A 77 8.78 8.04 -1.41
CA ILE A 77 7.38 8.20 -1.81
C ILE A 77 7.03 9.66 -2.11
N LYS A 78 7.54 10.62 -1.31
CA LYS A 78 7.35 12.05 -1.53
C LYS A 78 8.07 12.56 -2.78
N LEU A 79 9.28 12.06 -3.06
CA LEU A 79 10.02 12.41 -4.28
C LEU A 79 9.23 12.10 -5.56
N VAL A 80 8.38 11.07 -5.53
CA VAL A 80 7.51 10.68 -6.65
C VAL A 80 6.05 11.14 -6.48
N SER A 81 5.75 11.97 -5.47
CA SER A 81 4.42 12.56 -5.23
C SER A 81 3.29 11.54 -5.06
N LEU A 82 3.57 10.40 -4.42
CA LEU A 82 2.59 9.33 -4.19
C LEU A 82 2.08 9.23 -2.75
N ASP A 83 2.56 10.08 -1.86
CA ASP A 83 2.18 10.12 -0.44
C ASP A 83 0.67 10.29 -0.27
N GLN A 84 0.07 11.25 -0.99
CA GLN A 84 -1.38 11.46 -0.95
C GLN A 84 -2.17 10.28 -1.52
N ALA A 85 -1.68 9.68 -2.60
CA ALA A 85 -2.34 8.53 -3.22
C ALA A 85 -2.36 7.32 -2.27
N LEU A 86 -1.30 7.15 -1.48
CA LEU A 86 -1.19 6.08 -0.48
C LEU A 86 -1.82 6.45 0.86
N GLY A 87 -2.46 7.62 1.02
CA GLY A 87 -3.07 8.01 2.28
C GLY A 87 -2.07 8.21 3.41
N ILE A 88 -0.85 8.63 3.08
CA ILE A 88 0.18 9.03 4.04
C ILE A 88 -0.04 10.50 4.40
N ARG A 89 0.01 10.85 5.69
CA ARG A 89 -0.13 12.22 6.19
C ARG A 89 1.14 12.67 6.89
#